data_AF-A0A4Q3CRT1-F1
#
_entry.id   AF-A0A4Q3CRT1-F1
#
_cell.length_a   1.000
_cell.length_b   1.000
_cell.length_c   1.000
_cell.angle_alpha   90.00
_cell.angle_beta   90.00
_cell.angle_gamma   90.00
#
_symmetry.space_group_name_H-M   'P 1'
#
loop_
_entity.id
_entity.type
_entity.pdbx_description
1 polymer ?
#
loop_
_entity_poly.entity_id
_entity_poly.type
_entity_poly.pdbx_seq_one_letter_code
_entity_poly.pdbx_strand_id
1 'polypeptide(L)' 'MTKLIFAGLFLLGLSVSCNKRTEGICYCSYFSGDKKEFDLRHLERQQQKDTCAQISQNASHFAGSCKLK' A
#
# COMPACT_ATOMS: atom_id res chain seq x y z
N MET A 1 -19.32 -10.80 -51.14
CA MET A 1 -18.09 -10.71 -50.33
C MET A 1 -18.00 -9.31 -49.73
N THR A 2 -18.56 -9.16 -48.53
CA THR A 2 -18.68 -7.91 -47.78
C THR A 2 -17.33 -7.54 -47.15
N LYS A 3 -16.64 -6.57 -47.74
CA LYS A 3 -15.46 -5.94 -47.14
C LYS A 3 -15.93 -4.89 -46.13
N LEU A 4 -16.03 -5.29 -44.86
CA LEU A 4 -16.25 -4.36 -43.74
C LEU A 4 -14.91 -3.72 -43.37
N ILE A 5 -14.70 -2.53 -43.93
CA ILE A 5 -13.70 -1.56 -43.47
C ILE A 5 -14.20 -1.03 -42.13
N PHE A 6 -13.70 -1.54 -41.02
CA PHE A 6 -13.92 -0.96 -39.69
C PHE A 6 -12.81 0.06 -39.42
N ALA A 7 -13.06 1.29 -39.89
CA ALA A 7 -12.38 2.49 -39.42
C ALA A 7 -12.73 2.75 -37.94
N GLY A 8 -11.77 3.36 -37.23
CA GLY A 8 -11.68 3.38 -35.78
C GLY A 8 -12.78 4.09 -34.99
N LEU A 9 -12.80 3.77 -33.70
CA LEU A 9 -13.32 4.58 -32.60
C LEU A 9 -12.72 4.02 -31.29
N PHE A 10 -11.60 4.56 -30.82
CA PHE A 10 -11.60 5.55 -29.74
C PHE A 10 -12.35 5.05 -28.49
N LEU A 11 -11.72 4.15 -27.73
CA LEU A 11 -12.03 3.99 -26.30
C LEU A 11 -10.76 4.25 -25.50
N LEU A 12 -10.59 5.55 -25.25
CA LEU A 12 -9.87 6.18 -24.16
C LEU A 12 -9.50 5.19 -23.05
N GLY A 13 -8.24 4.78 -23.04
CA GLY A 13 -7.62 4.22 -21.86
C GLY A 13 -7.65 5.29 -20.77
N LEU A 14 -8.57 5.13 -19.81
CA LEU A 14 -8.51 5.82 -18.53
C LEU A 14 -7.22 5.37 -17.84
N SER A 15 -6.11 6.03 -18.16
CA SER A 15 -4.90 6.02 -17.35
C SER A 15 -5.25 6.75 -16.06
N VAL A 16 -5.87 6.01 -15.13
CA VAL A 16 -6.07 6.41 -13.75
C VAL A 16 -4.67 6.71 -13.22
N SER A 17 -4.31 8.00 -13.22
CA SER A 17 -3.14 8.51 -12.52
C SER A 17 -3.43 8.36 -11.02
N CYS A 18 -3.24 7.13 -10.54
CA CYS A 18 -3.21 6.83 -9.13
C CYS A 18 -1.92 7.49 -8.63
N ASN A 19 -2.03 8.72 -8.14
CA ASN A 19 -1.06 9.31 -7.23
C ASN A 19 -1.02 8.38 -6.01
N LYS A 20 -0.22 7.31 -6.09
CA LYS A 20 0.00 6.40 -4.97
C LYS A 20 0.62 7.29 -3.90
N ARG A 21 -0.14 7.61 -2.85
CA ARG A 21 0.42 8.09 -1.59
C ARG A 21 1.60 7.18 -1.29
N THR A 22 2.80 7.78 -1.28
CA THR A 22 4.03 7.16 -0.78
C THR A 22 3.90 7.04 0.72
N GLU A 23 3.03 6.13 1.15
CA GLU A 23 3.11 5.54 2.46
C GLU A 23 4.32 4.60 2.47
N GLY A 24 4.91 4.39 3.64
CA GLY A 24 6.07 3.52 3.78
C GLY A 24 6.68 3.51 5.18
N ILE A 25 6.11 4.20 6.17
CA ILE A 25 6.57 4.11 7.55
C ILE A 25 5.49 3.41 8.38
N CYS A 26 5.87 2.32 9.04
CA CYS A 26 5.01 1.61 9.97
C CYS A 26 5.19 2.19 11.37
N TYR A 27 4.17 2.88 11.87
CA TYR A 27 4.16 3.49 13.19
C TYR A 27 3.52 2.54 14.20
N CYS A 28 4.25 2.15 15.23
CA CYS A 28 3.79 1.31 16.32
C CYS A 28 3.68 2.11 17.62
N SER A 29 2.59 1.92 18.34
CA SER A 29 2.36 2.45 19.69
C SER A 29 2.08 1.28 20.62
N TYR A 30 2.80 1.20 21.74
CA TYR A 30 2.67 0.13 22.73
C TYR A 30 1.92 0.62 23.97
N PHE A 31 1.37 -0.31 24.77
CA PHE A 31 0.68 0.03 26.01
C PHE A 31 1.59 0.70 27.06
N SER A 32 2.90 0.44 27.00
CA SER A 32 3.91 1.13 27.82
C SER A 32 4.00 2.64 27.53
N GLY A 33 3.39 3.12 26.45
CA GLY A 33 3.53 4.49 25.95
C GLY A 33 4.67 4.64 24.94
N ASP A 34 5.47 3.58 24.74
CA ASP A 34 6.54 3.59 23.75
C ASP A 34 6.00 3.69 22.33
N LYS A 35 6.73 4.43 21.49
CA LYS A 35 6.45 4.55 20.06
C LYS A 35 7.68 4.09 19.28
N LYS A 36 7.46 3.27 18.25
CA LYS A 36 8.50 2.84 17.32
C LYS A 36 8.07 3.11 15.89
N GLU A 37 9.04 3.44 15.05
CA GLU A 37 8.83 3.68 13.63
C GLU A 37 9.73 2.74 12.84
N PHE A 38 9.17 2.09 11.84
CA PHE A 38 9.89 1.20 10.94
C PHE A 38 9.79 1.74 9.52
N ASP A 39 10.94 2.11 8.95
CA ASP A 39 11.02 2.59 7.57
C ASP A 39 11.00 1.41 6.60
N LEU A 40 9.88 1.27 5.90
CA LEU A 40 9.62 0.24 4.91
C LEU A 40 9.66 0.81 3.48
N ARG A 41 10.09 2.06 3.29
CA ARG A 41 10.12 2.71 1.96
C ARG A 41 11.06 2.01 0.97
N HIS A 42 11.97 1.19 1.47
CA HIS A 42 12.86 0.34 0.67
C HIS A 42 12.16 -0.90 0.10
N LEU A 43 10.95 -1.23 0.57
CA LEU A 43 10.14 -2.37 0.12
C LEU A 43 9.08 -1.93 -0.87
N GLU A 44 8.62 -2.87 -1.70
CA GLU A 44 7.45 -2.62 -2.54
C GLU A 44 6.18 -2.45 -1.71
N ARG A 45 5.19 -1.73 -2.26
CA ARG A 45 3.95 -1.35 -1.55
C ARG A 45 3.22 -2.53 -0.88
N GLN A 46 3.22 -3.70 -1.53
CA GLN A 46 2.57 -4.89 -0.98
C GLN A 46 3.37 -5.43 0.22
N GLN A 47 4.69 -5.53 0.06
CA GLN A 47 5.60 -5.93 1.13
C GLN A 47 5.54 -4.97 2.33
N GLN A 48 5.41 -3.67 2.11
CA GLN A 48 5.22 -2.70 3.20
C GLN A 48 3.98 -3.03 4.05
N LYS A 49 2.86 -3.39 3.41
CA LYS A 49 1.63 -3.76 4.11
C LYS A 49 1.81 -5.07 4.87
N ASP A 50 2.40 -6.07 4.23
CA ASP A 50 2.59 -7.40 4.81
C ASP A 50 3.55 -7.33 5.99
N THR A 51 4.68 -6.64 5.84
CA THR A 51 5.65 -6.41 6.92
C THR A 51 5.04 -5.60 8.06
N CYS A 52 4.33 -4.51 7.79
CA CYS A 52 3.69 -3.73 8.86
C CYS A 52 2.59 -4.52 9.58
N ALA A 53 1.86 -5.39 8.88
CA ALA A 53 0.88 -6.28 9.49
C ALA A 53 1.53 -7.32 10.42
N GLN A 54 2.66 -7.91 10.01
CA GLN A 54 3.44 -8.80 10.88
C GLN A 54 3.98 -8.07 12.11
N ILE A 55 4.53 -6.86 11.94
CA ILE A 55 4.97 -6.04 13.08
C ILE A 55 3.79 -5.73 14.00
N SER A 56 2.61 -5.42 13.45
CA SER A 56 1.40 -5.18 14.24
C SER A 56 0.93 -6.42 15.02
N GLN A 57 1.01 -7.61 14.43
CA GLN A 57 0.71 -8.86 15.13
C GLN A 57 1.70 -9.10 16.27
N ASN A 58 2.99 -8.86 16.04
CA ASN A 58 4.00 -8.97 17.09
C ASN A 58 3.77 -7.94 18.21
N ALA A 59 3.37 -6.71 17.86
CA ALA A 59 3.09 -5.65 18.81
C ALA A 59 1.81 -5.89 19.61
N SER A 60 0.79 -6.52 19.03
CA SER A 60 -0.48 -6.77 19.71
C SER A 60 -0.34 -7.72 20.91
N HIS A 61 0.65 -8.62 20.90
CA HIS A 61 1.02 -9.42 22.07
C HIS A 61 1.44 -8.57 23.28
N PHE A 62 1.87 -7.33 23.05
CA PHE A 62 2.24 -6.36 24.08
C PHE A 62 1.18 -5.24 24.22
N ALA A 63 -0.06 -5.51 23.83
CA ALA A 63 -1.15 -4.53 23.76
C ALA A 63 -0.78 -3.29 22.93
N GLY A 64 0.08 -3.46 21.92
CA GLY A 64 0.45 -2.43 20.97
C GLY A 64 -0.38 -2.48 19.69
N SER A 65 -0.40 -1.37 18.96
CA SER A 65 -1.03 -1.27 17.63
C SER A 65 -0.08 -0.60 16.66
N CYS A 66 0.00 -1.11 15.43
CA CYS A 66 0.81 -0.51 14.38
C CYS A 66 -0.04 -0.08 13.18
N LYS A 67 0.37 1.00 12.51
CA LYS A 67 -0.30 1.54 11.33
C LYS A 67 0.73 1.99 10.29
N LEU A 68 0.58 1.49 9.07
CA LEU A 68 1.33 1.97 7.91
C LEU A 68 0.81 3.36 7.53
N LYS A 69 1.74 4.32 7.39
CA LYS A 69 1.48 5.69 6.95
C LYS A 69 2.45 6.10 5.86
#